data_AF-A0A7Y1QPJ6-F1
#
_entry.id   AF-A0A7Y1QPJ6-F1
#
_cell.length_a   1.000
_cell.length_b   1.000
_cell.length_c   1.000
_cell.angle_alpha   90.00
_cell.angle_beta   90.00
_cell.angle_gamma   90.00
#
_symmetry.space_group_name_H-M   'P 1'
#
loop_
_entity.id
_entity.type
_entity.pdbx_description
1 polymer ?
#
loop_
_entity_poly.entity_id
_entity_poly.type
_entity_poly.pdbx_seq_one_letter_code
_entity_poly.pdbx_strand_id
1 'polypeptide(L)' 'MVDWSKLEKIQTPQDLTDQINLDQARAYLKETDWHVFALLEDETPIPSDIKVARTAARATINQLAPSPAS' A
#
# COMPACT_ATOMS: atom_id res chain seq x y z
N MET A 1 -21.44 33.96 9.56
CA MET A 1 -20.07 33.42 9.59
C MET A 1 -20.04 32.25 8.63
N VAL A 2 -19.22 32.32 7.56
CA VAL A 2 -19.13 31.23 6.57
C VAL A 2 -18.36 30.08 7.21
N ASP A 3 -18.92 28.87 7.14
CA ASP A 3 -18.31 27.66 7.69
C ASP A 3 -17.38 27.03 6.65
N TRP A 4 -16.09 27.28 6.81
CA TRP A 4 -15.03 26.83 5.90
C TRP A 4 -14.74 25.32 6.03
N SER A 5 -15.33 24.64 7.02
CA SER A 5 -15.18 23.19 7.26
C SER A 5 -15.84 22.32 6.18
N LYS A 6 -16.67 22.93 5.32
CA LYS A 6 -17.39 22.26 4.22
C LYS A 6 -16.67 22.34 2.87
N LEU A 7 -15.50 22.97 2.81
CA LEU A 7 -14.70 22.95 1.60
C LEU A 7 -14.10 21.56 1.44
N GLU A 8 -14.67 20.77 0.50
CA GLU A 8 -14.03 19.55 0.06
C GLU A 8 -12.63 19.86 -0.41
N LYS A 9 -11.65 19.13 0.14
CA LYS A 9 -10.25 19.28 -0.22
C LYS A 9 -10.14 18.93 -1.71
N ILE A 10 -9.76 19.91 -2.54
CA ILE A 10 -9.51 19.67 -3.96
C ILE A 10 -8.39 18.63 -4.03
N GLN A 11 -8.71 17.43 -4.51
CA GLN A 11 -7.70 16.40 -4.72
C GLN A 11 -6.69 16.90 -5.73
N THR A 12 -5.43 16.96 -5.31
CA THR A 12 -4.33 17.32 -6.20
C THR A 12 -4.02 16.14 -7.12
N PRO A 13 -3.36 16.38 -8.27
CA PRO A 13 -2.84 15.29 -9.11
C PRO A 13 -1.91 14.33 -8.34
N GLN A 14 -1.24 14.83 -7.30
CA GLN A 14 -0.41 14.03 -6.40
C GLN A 14 -1.27 13.08 -5.55
N ASP A 15 -2.38 13.56 -4.98
CA ASP A 15 -3.29 12.73 -4.18
C ASP A 15 -3.85 11.55 -5.00
N LEU A 16 -4.19 11.80 -6.28
CA LEU A 16 -4.64 10.74 -7.20
C LEU A 16 -3.54 9.71 -7.49
N THR A 17 -2.30 10.19 -7.68
CA THR A 17 -1.15 9.32 -7.93
C THR A 17 -0.83 8.47 -6.70
N ASP A 18 -0.88 9.06 -5.52
CA ASP A 18 -0.64 8.38 -4.24
C ASP A 18 -1.72 7.31 -3.98
N GLN A 19 -2.98 7.61 -4.32
CA GLN A 19 -4.07 6.64 -4.24
C GLN A 19 -3.85 5.44 -5.18
N ILE A 20 -3.44 5.68 -6.42
CA ILE A 20 -3.11 4.61 -7.38
C ILE A 20 -1.95 3.76 -6.85
N ASN A 21 -0.88 4.40 -6.36
CA ASN A 21 0.28 3.70 -5.80
C ASN A 21 -0.10 2.85 -4.59
N LEU A 22 -0.97 3.35 -3.71
CA LEU A 22 -1.51 2.60 -2.57
C LEU A 22 -2.31 1.37 -3.01
N ASP A 23 -3.19 1.53 -4.00
CA ASP A 23 -4.03 0.44 -4.47
C ASP A 23 -3.22 -0.63 -5.20
N GLN A 24 -2.21 -0.24 -5.98
CA GLN A 24 -1.25 -1.16 -6.58
C GLN A 24 -0.43 -1.92 -5.52
N ALA A 25 0.06 -1.24 -4.49
CA ALA A 25 0.81 -1.88 -3.41
C ALA A 25 -0.04 -2.90 -2.65
N ARG A 26 -1.31 -2.56 -2.37
CA ARG A 26 -2.26 -3.47 -1.72
C ARG A 26 -2.60 -4.68 -2.59
N ALA A 27 -2.87 -4.44 -3.88
CA ALA A 27 -3.15 -5.50 -4.84
C ALA A 27 -1.98 -6.47 -4.93
N TYR A 28 -0.76 -5.95 -5.09
CA TYR A 28 0.44 -6.78 -5.18
C TYR A 28 0.66 -7.65 -3.94
N LEU A 29 0.50 -7.09 -2.73
CA LEU A 29 0.62 -7.88 -1.50
C LEU A 29 -0.44 -8.98 -1.44
N LYS A 30 -1.70 -8.66 -1.74
CA LYS A 30 -2.81 -9.63 -1.74
C LYS A 30 -2.60 -10.74 -2.76
N GLU A 31 -2.13 -10.41 -3.96
CA GLU A 31 -1.87 -11.37 -5.05
C GLU A 31 -0.66 -12.26 -4.78
N THR A 32 0.29 -11.83 -3.94
CA THR A 32 1.50 -12.59 -3.62
C THR A 32 1.47 -13.24 -2.23
N ASP A 33 0.47 -12.96 -1.40
CA ASP A 33 0.36 -13.51 -0.05
C ASP A 33 0.26 -15.03 -0.06
N TRP A 34 -0.63 -15.60 -0.89
CA TRP A 34 -0.77 -17.06 -0.99
C TRP A 34 0.54 -17.75 -1.38
N HIS A 35 1.32 -17.13 -2.27
CA HIS A 35 2.57 -17.70 -2.76
C HIS A 35 3.64 -17.70 -1.66
N VAL A 36 3.73 -16.60 -0.90
CA VAL A 36 4.65 -16.52 0.25
C VAL A 36 4.25 -17.47 1.37
N PHE A 37 2.94 -17.66 1.60
CA PHE A 37 2.47 -18.67 2.56
C PHE A 37 2.83 -20.08 2.13
N ALA A 38 2.62 -20.46 0.87
CA ALA A 38 3.00 -21.77 0.35
C ALA A 38 4.52 -22.03 0.52
N LEU A 39 5.36 -21.05 0.20
CA LEU A 39 6.81 -21.16 0.38
C LEU A 39 7.21 -21.32 1.86
N LEU A 40 6.49 -20.67 2.78
CA LEU A 40 6.73 -20.83 4.21
C LEU A 40 6.34 -22.23 4.69
N GLU A 41 5.21 -22.77 4.22
CA GLU A 41 4.75 -24.13 4.52
C GLU A 41 5.75 -25.19 4.02
N ASP A 42 6.30 -24.97 2.83
CA ASP A 42 7.31 -25.84 2.21
C ASP A 42 8.74 -25.61 2.73
N GLU A 43 8.92 -24.77 3.77
CA GLU A 43 10.22 -24.33 4.31
C GLU A 43 11.19 -23.81 3.23
N THR A 44 10.64 -23.31 2.13
CA THR A 44 11.37 -22.85 0.95
C THR A 44 11.64 -21.35 1.06
N PRO A 45 12.87 -20.90 0.77
CA PRO A 45 13.19 -19.48 0.82
C PRO A 45 12.37 -18.70 -0.22
N ILE A 46 11.81 -17.56 0.21
CA ILE A 46 11.13 -16.63 -0.69
C ILE A 46 12.15 -16.07 -1.71
N PRO A 47 11.86 -16.11 -3.02
CA PRO A 47 12.70 -15.51 -4.05
C PRO A 47 13.04 -14.04 -3.74
N SER A 48 14.29 -13.65 -4.01
CA SER A 48 14.81 -12.33 -3.62
C SER A 48 14.05 -11.17 -4.27
N ASP A 49 13.65 -11.34 -5.52
CA ASP A 49 12.81 -10.40 -6.29
C ASP A 49 11.43 -10.21 -5.63
N ILE A 50 10.77 -11.30 -5.24
CA ILE A 50 9.48 -11.25 -4.53
C ILE A 50 9.65 -10.58 -3.17
N LYS A 51 10.73 -10.88 -2.44
CA LYS A 51 11.03 -10.26 -1.14
C LYS A 51 11.26 -8.75 -1.25
N VAL A 52 12.02 -8.31 -2.26
CA VAL A 52 12.27 -6.89 -2.52
C VAL A 52 10.98 -6.18 -2.92
N ALA A 53 10.21 -6.73 -3.85
CA ALA A 53 8.96 -6.12 -4.31
C ALA A 53 7.91 -6.04 -3.19
N ARG A 54 7.78 -7.06 -2.34
CA ARG A 54 6.88 -7.04 -1.17
C ARG A 54 7.33 -6.03 -0.12
N THR A 55 8.64 -5.88 0.07
CA THR A 55 9.19 -4.84 0.96
C THR A 55 8.88 -3.44 0.43
N ALA A 56 9.03 -3.21 -0.87
CA ALA A 56 8.71 -1.95 -1.51
C ALA A 56 7.21 -1.62 -1.38
N ALA A 57 6.32 -2.57 -1.67
CA ALA A 57 4.88 -2.37 -1.53
C ALA A 57 4.47 -2.01 -0.08
N ARG A 58 5.07 -2.66 0.92
CA ARG A 58 4.86 -2.32 2.34
C ARG A 58 5.37 -0.91 2.66
N ALA A 59 6.52 -0.51 2.12
CA ALA A 59 7.04 0.83 2.30
C ALA A 59 6.11 1.89 1.71
N THR A 60 5.57 1.67 0.50
CA THR A 60 4.56 2.55 -0.12
C THR A 60 3.33 2.72 0.77
N ILE A 61 2.80 1.62 1.33
CA ILE A 61 1.66 1.69 2.25
C ILE A 61 2.01 2.48 3.51
N ASN A 62 3.17 2.22 4.13
CA ASN A 62 3.56 2.94 5.34
C ASN A 62 3.80 4.44 5.11
N GLN A 63 4.22 4.83 3.91
CA GLN A 63 4.47 6.23 3.56
C GLN A 63 3.18 6.98 3.24
N LEU A 64 2.23 6.34 2.55
CA LEU A 64 1.05 6.99 1.98
C LEU A 64 -0.24 6.72 2.75
N ALA A 65 -0.31 5.66 3.56
CA ALA A 65 -1.51 5.38 4.35
C ALA A 65 -1.66 6.45 5.45
N PRO A 66 -2.85 7.04 5.61
CA PRO A 66 -3.09 7.95 6.71
C PRO A 66 -2.88 7.19 8.02
N SER A 67 -2.11 7.77 8.95
CA SER A 67 -2.02 7.27 10.31
C SER A 67 -3.45 7.09 10.84
N PRO A 68 -3.84 5.92 11.38
CA PRO A 68 -5.11 5.83 12.05
C PRO A 68 -5.07 6.87 13.17
N ALA A 69 -5.97 7.85 13.11
CA ALA A 69 -6.18 8.79 14.21
C ALA A 69 -6.49 7.94 15.44
N SER A 70 -5.60 7.98 16.44
CA SER A 70 -5.79 7.33 17.74
C SER A 70 -6.76 8.10 18.61
#